data_AF-A0A382QI44-F1
#
_entry.id   AF-A0A382QI44-F1
#
_cell.length_a   1.000
_cell.length_b   1.000
_cell.length_c   1.000
_cell.angle_alpha   90.00
_cell.angle_beta   90.00
_cell.angle_gamma   90.00
#
_symmetry.space_group_name_H-M   'P 1'
#
loop_
_entity.id
_entity.type
_entity.pdbx_description
1 polymer ?
#
loop_
_entity_poly.entity_id
_entity_poly.type
_entity_poly.pdbx_seq_one_letter_code
_entity_poly.pdbx_strand_id
1 'polypeptide(L)'
;ENRSFLPDWHPYEDYSKQYAARNDLGGGATLTNIHEIDYLYWIFGNAQELYSISGKLSNLRISADDFSYIVLQFKNKIIADIHLDFFQNPPSRYCKISGTNGIIYCDLITNKIKIYYPKKKKWAVYLKLKNYNNNDMYIDEMRHFVNCVKMNQKTINSVSDSIHTLRISINAKMKKIN
;
A
#
# COMPACT_ATOMS: atom_id res chain seq x y z
N GLU A 1 0.83 -6.12 1.85
CA GLU A 1 0.29 -6.11 3.22
C GLU A 1 0.75 -4.84 3.92
N ASN A 2 -0.16 -4.15 4.59
CA ASN A 2 0.14 -2.97 5.41
C ASN A 2 -0.85 -2.92 6.59
N ARG A 3 -0.40 -3.38 7.75
CA ARG A 3 -1.21 -3.58 8.95
C ARG A 3 -0.48 -2.97 10.12
N SER A 4 -1.15 -2.11 10.88
CA SER A 4 -0.53 -1.40 12.00
C SER A 4 -1.59 -0.97 13.01
N PHE A 5 -1.18 -0.51 14.18
CA PHE A 5 -2.11 -0.07 15.22
C PHE A 5 -2.28 1.45 15.11
N LEU A 6 -3.45 1.91 14.67
CA LEU A 6 -3.73 3.34 14.48
C LEU A 6 -3.45 4.18 15.74
N PRO A 7 -3.80 3.74 16.97
CA PRO A 7 -3.45 4.50 18.18
C PRO A 7 -1.95 4.72 18.40
N ASP A 8 -1.07 3.90 17.82
CA ASP A 8 0.38 4.05 17.96
C ASP A 8 0.99 5.06 16.95
N TRP A 9 0.22 5.57 15.99
CA TRP A 9 0.74 6.46 14.94
C TRP A 9 1.15 7.84 15.48
N HIS A 10 0.29 8.44 16.29
CA HIS A 10 0.58 9.68 17.03
C HIS A 10 0.13 9.49 18.49
N PRO A 11 0.95 8.84 19.34
CA PRO A 11 0.55 8.43 20.69
C PRO A 11 0.14 9.58 21.62
N TYR A 12 0.52 10.81 21.25
CA TYR A 12 0.21 12.03 22.00
C TYR A 12 -1.10 12.70 21.60
N GLU A 13 -1.78 12.16 20.57
CA GLU A 13 -3.03 12.69 20.04
C GLU A 13 -4.19 11.69 20.23
N ASP A 14 -5.41 12.21 20.23
CA ASP A 14 -6.61 11.37 20.18
C ASP A 14 -6.79 10.82 18.77
N TYR A 15 -6.38 9.56 18.56
CA TYR A 15 -6.46 8.87 17.28
C TYR A 15 -7.86 8.91 16.65
N SER A 16 -8.93 8.98 17.45
CA SER A 16 -10.31 9.00 16.95
C SER A 16 -10.67 10.27 16.17
N LYS A 17 -9.89 11.34 16.36
CA LYS A 17 -10.10 12.65 15.72
C LYS A 17 -9.27 12.85 14.45
N GLN A 18 -8.27 12.00 14.22
CA GLN A 18 -7.38 12.08 13.06
C GLN A 18 -8.14 11.78 11.77
N TYR A 19 -7.59 12.24 10.64
CA TYR A 19 -8.24 12.06 9.34
C TYR A 19 -8.46 10.58 9.00
N ALA A 20 -7.49 9.71 9.33
CA ALA A 20 -7.57 8.27 9.07
C ALA A 20 -8.74 7.61 9.81
N ALA A 21 -9.19 8.16 10.94
CA ALA A 21 -10.34 7.66 11.71
C ALA A 21 -11.71 8.13 11.20
N ARG A 22 -11.73 9.02 10.20
CA ARG A 22 -12.90 9.86 9.88
C ARG A 22 -13.40 9.64 8.45
N ASN A 23 -14.62 9.12 8.32
CA ASN A 23 -15.26 8.94 7.02
C ASN A 23 -15.50 10.25 6.27
N ASP A 24 -15.86 11.31 7.00
CA ASP A 24 -16.14 12.64 6.45
C ASP A 24 -14.90 13.32 5.87
N LEU A 25 -13.69 12.86 6.25
CA LEU A 25 -12.41 13.31 5.70
C LEU A 25 -11.81 12.33 4.68
N GLY A 26 -12.55 11.30 4.27
CA GLY A 26 -12.05 10.28 3.34
C GLY A 26 -11.03 9.33 3.96
N GLY A 27 -11.05 9.16 5.29
CA GLY A 27 -10.18 8.24 6.00
C GLY A 27 -10.52 6.76 5.80
N GLY A 28 -9.93 5.94 6.68
CA GLY A 28 -10.08 4.49 6.74
C GLY A 28 -8.87 3.74 6.21
N ALA A 29 -8.76 2.47 6.59
CA ALA A 29 -7.63 1.61 6.26
C ALA A 29 -7.39 1.52 4.76
N THR A 30 -8.45 1.43 3.93
CA THR A 30 -8.30 1.35 2.47
C THR A 30 -7.73 2.62 1.84
N LEU A 31 -8.20 3.80 2.24
CA LEU A 31 -7.80 5.07 1.60
C LEU A 31 -6.50 5.63 2.17
N THR A 32 -6.31 5.49 3.48
CA THR A 32 -5.08 5.89 4.16
C THR A 32 -3.88 5.06 3.70
N ASN A 33 -4.08 3.75 3.48
CA ASN A 33 -3.05 2.84 2.96
C ASN A 33 -3.26 2.54 1.47
N ILE A 34 -3.62 3.56 0.68
CA ILE A 34 -3.77 3.43 -0.78
C ILE A 34 -2.46 3.06 -1.49
N HIS A 35 -1.31 3.33 -0.86
CA HIS A 35 0.02 3.08 -1.41
C HIS A 35 0.21 1.63 -1.88
N GLU A 36 -0.45 0.68 -1.21
CA GLU A 36 -0.39 -0.73 -1.53
C GLU A 36 -1.10 -1.08 -2.84
N ILE A 37 -2.17 -0.35 -3.18
CA ILE A 37 -2.85 -0.43 -4.47
C ILE A 37 -2.02 0.31 -5.53
N ASP A 38 -1.48 1.47 -5.17
CA ASP A 38 -0.73 2.35 -6.07
C ASP A 38 0.54 1.69 -6.61
N TYR A 39 1.39 1.11 -5.76
CA TYR A 39 2.59 0.45 -6.24
C TYR A 39 2.27 -0.82 -7.05
N LEU A 40 1.15 -1.52 -6.79
CA LEU A 40 0.73 -2.67 -7.58
C LEU A 40 0.27 -2.24 -8.97
N TYR A 41 -0.44 -1.12 -9.07
CA TYR A 41 -0.76 -0.50 -10.36
C TYR A 41 0.50 -0.08 -11.11
N TRP A 42 1.48 0.52 -10.42
CA TRP A 42 2.75 0.89 -11.03
C TRP A 42 3.53 -0.31 -11.58
N ILE A 43 3.56 -1.44 -10.86
CA ILE A 43 4.30 -2.64 -11.26
C ILE A 43 3.57 -3.48 -12.32
N PHE A 44 2.25 -3.66 -12.17
CA PHE A 44 1.46 -4.62 -12.97
C PHE A 44 0.43 -3.97 -13.91
N GLY A 45 0.26 -2.65 -13.84
CA GLY A 45 -0.73 -1.90 -14.60
C GLY A 45 -2.14 -2.02 -14.02
N ASN A 46 -3.16 -1.79 -14.85
CA ASN A 46 -4.53 -1.77 -14.38
C ASN A 46 -5.09 -3.18 -14.06
N ALA A 47 -5.81 -3.29 -12.95
CA ALA A 47 -6.56 -4.49 -12.60
C ALA A 47 -7.81 -4.64 -13.49
N GLN A 48 -8.17 -5.87 -13.83
CA GLN A 48 -9.39 -6.21 -14.57
C GLN A 48 -10.55 -6.55 -13.64
N GLU A 49 -10.26 -7.22 -12.53
CA GLU A 49 -11.25 -7.64 -11.54
C GLU A 49 -10.81 -7.23 -10.15
N LEU A 50 -11.82 -6.96 -9.31
CA LEU A 50 -11.67 -6.61 -7.91
C LEU A 50 -12.71 -7.36 -7.10
N TYR A 51 -12.25 -8.01 -6.05
CA TYR A 51 -13.07 -8.58 -4.98
C TYR A 51 -12.56 -8.04 -3.66
N SER A 52 -13.46 -7.70 -2.74
CA SER A 52 -13.02 -7.16 -1.45
C SER A 52 -14.00 -7.44 -0.32
N ILE A 53 -13.44 -7.47 0.88
CA ILE A 53 -14.15 -7.41 2.15
C ILE A 53 -13.54 -6.24 2.92
N SER A 54 -14.30 -5.16 3.07
CA SER A 54 -13.86 -3.95 3.76
C SER A 54 -14.92 -3.47 4.74
N GLY A 55 -14.49 -2.88 5.85
CA GLY A 55 -15.41 -2.31 6.83
C GLY A 55 -14.78 -1.98 8.17
N LYS A 56 -15.65 -1.69 9.13
CA LYS A 56 -15.32 -1.47 10.54
C LYS A 56 -15.49 -2.80 11.29
N LEU A 57 -14.39 -3.46 11.64
CA LEU A 57 -14.36 -4.78 12.30
C LEU A 57 -13.86 -4.73 13.75
N SER A 58 -12.98 -3.79 14.10
CA SER A 58 -12.39 -3.73 15.43
C SER A 58 -13.18 -2.85 16.41
N ASN A 59 -12.75 -2.86 17.67
CA ASN A 59 -13.28 -2.00 18.74
C ASN A 59 -12.72 -0.56 18.72
N LEU A 60 -11.89 -0.17 17.73
CA LEU A 60 -11.40 1.20 17.61
C LEU A 60 -12.57 2.19 17.51
N ARG A 61 -12.51 3.32 18.21
CA ARG A 61 -13.57 4.34 18.19
C ARG A 61 -13.43 5.26 16.99
N ILE A 62 -13.62 4.71 15.79
CA ILE A 62 -13.49 5.44 14.53
C ILE A 62 -14.76 5.28 13.69
N SER A 63 -15.04 6.26 12.83
CA SER A 63 -16.19 6.18 11.91
C SER A 63 -15.81 5.45 10.61
N ALA A 64 -14.55 5.52 10.21
CA ALA A 64 -14.04 4.91 8.99
C ALA A 64 -13.81 3.40 9.08
N ASP A 65 -13.59 2.75 7.94
CA ASP A 65 -13.15 1.34 7.90
C ASP A 65 -11.79 1.19 8.59
N ASP A 66 -11.62 0.12 9.35
CA ASP A 66 -10.34 -0.26 9.97
C ASP A 66 -9.78 -1.55 9.38
N PHE A 67 -10.45 -2.12 8.38
CA PHE A 67 -10.10 -3.36 7.72
C PHE A 67 -10.42 -3.32 6.24
N SER A 68 -9.51 -3.86 5.43
CA SER A 68 -9.75 -4.15 4.02
C SER A 68 -8.91 -5.33 3.57
N TYR A 69 -9.57 -6.37 3.06
CA TYR A 69 -8.95 -7.44 2.30
C TYR A 69 -9.40 -7.34 0.85
N ILE A 70 -8.45 -7.18 -0.08
CA ILE A 70 -8.70 -6.91 -1.49
C ILE A 70 -7.96 -7.94 -2.32
N VAL A 71 -8.64 -8.51 -3.32
CA VAL A 71 -8.05 -9.37 -4.35
C VAL A 71 -8.19 -8.66 -5.69
N LEU A 72 -7.07 -8.46 -6.36
CA LEU A 72 -6.97 -7.87 -7.69
C LEU A 72 -6.51 -8.93 -8.69
N GLN A 73 -7.17 -9.00 -9.84
CA GLN A 73 -6.73 -9.80 -10.97
C GLN A 73 -6.29 -8.88 -12.11
N PHE A 74 -5.07 -9.06 -12.61
CA PHE A 74 -4.48 -8.27 -13.70
C PHE A 74 -4.58 -8.99 -15.05
N LYS A 75 -4.42 -8.24 -16.15
CA LYS A 75 -4.53 -8.77 -17.53
C LYS A 75 -3.63 -9.97 -17.84
N ASN A 76 -2.47 -10.02 -17.20
CA ASN A 76 -1.45 -11.05 -17.38
C ASN A 76 -1.65 -12.26 -16.44
N LYS A 77 -2.85 -12.47 -15.88
CA LYS A 77 -3.20 -13.53 -14.93
C LYS A 77 -2.46 -13.45 -13.59
N ILE A 78 -1.81 -12.32 -13.30
CA ILE A 78 -1.29 -12.05 -11.96
C ILE A 78 -2.49 -11.82 -11.04
N ILE A 79 -2.42 -12.42 -9.86
CA ILE A 79 -3.38 -12.21 -8.77
C ILE A 79 -2.61 -11.62 -7.61
N ALA A 80 -3.10 -10.52 -7.06
CA ALA A 80 -2.55 -9.90 -5.87
C ALA A 80 -3.61 -9.85 -4.79
N ASP A 81 -3.23 -10.27 -3.58
CA ASP A 81 -3.99 -10.01 -2.36
C ASP A 81 -3.37 -8.85 -1.58
N ILE A 82 -4.23 -8.00 -1.03
CA ILE A 82 -3.87 -6.83 -0.22
C ILE A 82 -4.64 -6.95 1.08
N HIS A 83 -3.91 -6.91 2.19
CA HIS A 83 -4.49 -6.91 3.53
C HIS A 83 -4.06 -5.63 4.24
N LEU A 84 -5.07 -4.83 4.61
CA LEU A 84 -4.93 -3.55 5.29
C LEU A 84 -5.73 -3.59 6.60
N ASP A 85 -5.12 -3.15 7.70
CA ASP A 85 -5.84 -2.92 8.94
C ASP A 85 -5.19 -1.86 9.84
N PHE A 86 -5.99 -1.39 10.80
CA PHE A 86 -5.62 -0.41 11.83
C PHE A 86 -5.52 -0.98 13.24
N PHE A 87 -5.65 -2.29 13.42
CA PHE A 87 -5.72 -2.91 14.75
C PHE A 87 -4.61 -3.92 15.03
N GLN A 88 -3.66 -4.09 14.11
CA GLN A 88 -2.54 -4.98 14.32
C GLN A 88 -1.41 -4.36 15.15
N ASN A 89 -0.94 -5.11 16.14
CA ASN A 89 0.33 -4.86 16.83
C ASN A 89 1.05 -6.21 17.06
N PRO A 90 2.31 -6.40 16.59
CA PRO A 90 3.22 -5.44 15.95
C PRO A 90 2.90 -5.17 14.47
N PRO A 91 3.31 -4.02 13.90
CA PRO A 91 3.00 -3.68 12.51
C PRO A 91 3.69 -4.61 11.50
N SER A 92 3.06 -4.80 10.34
CA SER A 92 3.65 -5.48 9.18
C SER A 92 3.44 -4.66 7.91
N ARG A 93 4.51 -4.45 7.15
CA ARG A 93 4.44 -3.81 5.83
C ARG A 93 5.41 -4.46 4.86
N TYR A 94 4.88 -5.18 3.88
CA TYR A 94 5.69 -5.88 2.89
C TYR A 94 4.94 -6.14 1.58
N CYS A 95 5.71 -6.36 0.52
CA CYS A 95 5.26 -6.88 -0.75
C CYS A 95 6.00 -8.19 -1.06
N LYS A 96 5.25 -9.25 -1.41
CA LYS A 96 5.79 -10.55 -1.77
C LYS A 96 5.33 -10.90 -3.18
N ILE A 97 6.27 -11.08 -4.10
CA ILE A 97 5.99 -11.47 -5.48
C ILE A 97 6.56 -12.87 -5.69
N SER A 98 5.69 -13.82 -5.97
CA SER A 98 6.06 -15.20 -6.28
C SER A 98 5.99 -15.42 -7.79
N GLY A 99 7.07 -15.92 -8.38
CA GLY A 99 7.13 -16.30 -9.79
C GLY A 99 7.79 -17.65 -9.99
N THR A 100 7.93 -18.06 -11.24
CA THR A 100 8.50 -19.38 -11.60
C THR A 100 9.98 -19.51 -11.23
N ASN A 101 10.71 -18.41 -11.16
CA ASN A 101 12.15 -18.38 -10.88
C ASN A 101 12.50 -18.08 -9.41
N GLY A 102 11.51 -17.83 -8.56
CA GLY A 102 11.74 -17.50 -7.15
C GLY A 102 10.71 -16.55 -6.56
N ILE A 103 11.07 -16.02 -5.39
CA ILE A 103 10.21 -15.12 -4.63
C ILE A 103 11.00 -13.86 -4.31
N ILE A 104 10.44 -12.69 -4.63
CA ILE A 104 10.93 -11.41 -4.14
C ILE A 104 10.11 -11.08 -2.89
N TYR A 105 10.79 -10.76 -1.80
CA TYR A 105 10.19 -10.29 -0.56
C TYR A 105 10.78 -8.92 -0.21
N CYS A 106 9.98 -7.88 -0.39
CA CYS A 106 10.30 -6.51 -0.04
C CYS A 106 9.68 -6.19 1.32
N ASP A 107 10.51 -6.11 2.35
CA ASP A 107 10.14 -5.68 3.70
C ASP A 107 10.34 -4.16 3.80
N LEU A 108 9.24 -3.43 3.92
CA LEU A 108 9.22 -1.96 3.94
C LEU A 108 9.43 -1.41 5.36
N ILE A 109 9.32 -2.24 6.40
CA ILE A 109 9.67 -1.83 7.78
C ILE A 109 11.18 -1.87 7.95
N THR A 110 11.84 -2.93 7.45
CA THR A 110 13.29 -3.09 7.59
C THR A 110 14.09 -2.58 6.38
N ASN A 111 13.42 -1.97 5.40
CA ASN A 111 13.99 -1.47 4.14
C ASN A 111 14.91 -2.51 3.46
N LYS A 112 14.41 -3.74 3.36
CA LYS A 112 15.18 -4.91 2.92
C LYS A 112 14.45 -5.69 1.85
N ILE A 113 15.14 -5.94 0.74
CA ILE A 113 14.69 -6.84 -0.32
C ILE A 113 15.47 -8.15 -0.21
N LYS A 114 14.74 -9.26 -0.11
CA LYS A 114 15.28 -10.61 -0.18
C LYS A 114 14.75 -11.32 -1.42
N ILE A 115 15.58 -12.17 -2.00
CA ILE A 115 15.19 -13.06 -3.11
C ILE A 115 15.40 -14.50 -2.68
N TYR A 116 14.36 -15.31 -2.81
CA TYR A 116 14.45 -16.76 -2.67
C TYR A 116 14.79 -17.37 -4.02
N TYR A 117 15.87 -18.15 -4.07
CA TYR A 117 16.30 -18.87 -5.27
C TYR A 117 15.96 -20.36 -5.13
N PRO A 118 14.95 -20.90 -5.85
CA PRO A 118 14.49 -22.27 -5.70
C PRO A 118 15.59 -23.31 -5.96
N LYS A 119 16.39 -23.12 -7.02
CA LYS A 119 17.51 -24.01 -7.36
C LYS A 119 18.55 -24.14 -6.23
N LYS A 120 18.76 -23.06 -5.47
CA LYS A 120 19.73 -23.02 -4.35
C LYS A 120 19.05 -23.25 -3.00
N LYS A 121 17.72 -23.39 -2.97
CA LYS A 121 16.87 -23.49 -1.77
C LYS A 121 17.22 -22.48 -0.67
N LYS A 122 17.57 -21.25 -1.05
CA LYS A 122 18.04 -20.24 -0.08
C LYS A 122 17.55 -18.85 -0.41
N TRP A 123 17.38 -18.06 0.65
CA TRP A 123 17.22 -16.62 0.57
C TRP A 123 18.58 -15.94 0.43
N ALA A 124 18.64 -14.89 -0.37
CA ALA A 124 19.73 -13.92 -0.38
C ALA A 124 19.19 -12.52 -0.13
N VAL A 125 19.95 -11.69 0.58
CA VAL A 125 19.67 -10.26 0.66
C VAL A 125 20.13 -9.64 -0.65
N TYR A 126 19.18 -9.06 -1.39
CA TYR A 126 19.48 -8.37 -2.64
C TYR A 126 19.80 -6.90 -2.37
N LEU A 127 18.98 -6.26 -1.55
CA LEU A 127 19.15 -4.87 -1.14
C LEU A 127 18.85 -4.74 0.35
N LYS A 128 19.63 -3.93 1.05
CA LYS A 128 19.31 -3.43 2.38
C LYS A 128 19.77 -1.98 2.43
N LEU A 129 18.82 -1.06 2.52
CA LEU A 129 19.17 0.35 2.67
C LEU A 129 19.79 0.53 4.07
N LYS A 130 21.00 1.09 4.12
CA LYS A 130 21.68 1.45 5.36
C LYS A 130 21.52 2.95 5.55
N ASN A 131 21.25 3.37 6.80
CA ASN A 131 21.12 4.79 7.15
C ASN A 131 20.08 5.54 6.30
N TYR A 132 19.03 4.85 5.85
CA TYR A 132 17.96 5.48 5.08
C TYR A 132 17.19 6.46 5.95
N ASN A 133 17.12 7.71 5.51
CA ASN A 133 16.28 8.71 6.14
C ASN A 133 14.97 8.80 5.35
N ASN A 134 13.84 8.61 6.02
CA ASN A 134 12.52 8.73 5.38
C ASN A 134 12.33 10.08 4.68
N ASN A 135 12.99 11.14 5.16
CA ASN A 135 12.93 12.47 4.55
C ASN A 135 13.56 12.54 3.16
N ASP A 136 14.50 11.63 2.83
CA ASP A 136 15.14 11.59 1.51
C ASP A 136 14.10 11.33 0.41
N MET A 137 13.09 10.49 0.69
CA MET A 137 11.97 10.23 -0.23
C MET A 137 11.19 11.51 -0.58
N TYR A 138 10.85 12.33 0.43
CA TYR A 138 10.11 13.58 0.20
C TYR A 138 10.95 14.59 -0.59
N ILE A 139 12.25 14.68 -0.30
CA ILE A 139 13.18 15.53 -1.05
C ILE A 139 13.26 15.08 -2.51
N ASP A 140 13.38 13.76 -2.75
CA ASP A 140 13.46 13.18 -4.08
C ASP A 140 12.16 13.38 -4.87
N GLU A 141 11.00 13.23 -4.24
CA GLU A 141 9.69 13.52 -4.83
C GLU A 141 9.58 14.99 -5.26
N MET A 142 9.94 15.93 -4.38
CA MET A 142 9.93 17.36 -4.70
C MET A 142 10.90 17.72 -5.82
N ARG A 143 12.10 17.14 -5.81
CA ARG A 143 13.09 17.33 -6.88
C ARG A 143 12.57 16.80 -8.21
N HIS A 144 11.97 15.61 -8.22
CA HIS A 144 11.36 15.01 -9.39
C HIS A 144 10.26 15.92 -9.96
N PHE A 145 9.34 16.39 -9.11
CA PHE A 145 8.26 17.30 -9.52
C PHE A 145 8.81 18.59 -10.17
N VAL A 146 9.75 19.27 -9.51
CA VAL A 146 10.36 20.50 -10.04
C VAL A 146 11.07 20.24 -11.37
N ASN A 147 11.76 19.10 -11.51
CA ASN A 147 12.43 18.73 -12.76
C ASN A 147 11.42 18.47 -13.89
N CYS A 148 10.31 17.77 -13.61
CA CYS A 148 9.24 17.59 -14.60
C CYS A 148 8.69 18.93 -15.10
N VAL A 149 8.47 19.89 -14.19
CA VAL A 149 8.00 21.23 -14.55
C VAL A 149 9.03 21.98 -15.41
N LYS A 150 10.30 22.01 -14.99
CA LYS A 150 11.37 22.72 -15.71
C LYS A 150 11.64 22.14 -17.10
N MET A 151 11.58 20.81 -17.23
CA MET A 151 11.91 20.10 -18.46
C MET A 151 10.68 19.81 -19.34
N ASN A 152 9.49 20.24 -18.91
CA ASN A 152 8.21 19.89 -19.54
C ASN A 152 8.07 18.37 -19.79
N GLN A 153 8.41 17.57 -18.78
CA GLN A 153 8.38 16.12 -18.83
C GLN A 153 7.16 15.57 -18.09
N LYS A 154 6.65 14.44 -18.58
CA LYS A 154 5.59 13.70 -17.88
C LYS A 154 6.14 13.12 -16.58
N THR A 155 5.41 13.35 -15.48
CA THR A 155 5.71 12.72 -14.19
C THR A 155 5.44 11.21 -14.23
N ILE A 156 6.18 10.45 -13.42
CA ILE A 156 5.95 9.01 -13.20
C ILE A 156 4.65 8.73 -12.41
N ASN A 157 4.09 9.74 -11.75
CA ASN A 157 2.85 9.66 -10.98
C ASN A 157 1.88 10.75 -11.46
N SER A 158 1.15 10.48 -12.54
CA SER A 158 0.23 11.45 -13.13
C SER A 158 -1.13 11.45 -12.44
N VAL A 159 -1.88 12.56 -12.48
CA VAL A 159 -3.25 12.62 -11.95
C VAL A 159 -4.14 11.53 -12.55
N SER A 160 -3.93 11.18 -13.82
CA SER A 160 -4.66 10.09 -14.47
C SER A 160 -4.40 8.75 -13.79
N ASP A 161 -3.15 8.46 -13.43
CA ASP A 161 -2.78 7.24 -12.71
C ASP A 161 -3.37 7.23 -11.30
N SER A 162 -3.30 8.36 -10.59
CA SER A 162 -3.90 8.49 -9.25
C SER A 162 -5.42 8.34 -9.27
N ILE A 163 -6.12 8.76 -10.33
CA ILE A 163 -7.56 8.52 -10.49
C ILE A 163 -7.85 7.02 -10.62
N HIS A 164 -7.00 6.26 -11.31
CA HIS A 164 -7.19 4.81 -11.43
C HIS A 164 -7.05 4.12 -10.08
N THR A 165 -5.99 4.44 -9.32
CA THR A 165 -5.74 3.82 -8.01
C THR A 165 -6.81 4.22 -7.00
N LEU A 166 -7.25 5.49 -7.00
CA LEU A 166 -8.38 5.96 -6.18
C LEU A 166 -9.69 5.23 -6.52
N ARG A 167 -10.00 5.01 -7.80
CA ARG A 167 -11.20 4.26 -8.20
C ARG A 167 -11.19 2.82 -7.69
N ILE A 168 -10.03 2.16 -7.74
CA ILE A 168 -9.86 0.81 -7.19
C ILE A 168 -10.15 0.83 -5.68
N SER A 169 -9.56 1.78 -4.93
CA SER A 169 -9.76 1.92 -3.49
C SER A 169 -11.21 2.21 -3.10
N ILE A 170 -11.88 3.12 -3.80
CA ILE A 170 -13.30 3.43 -3.55
C ILE A 170 -14.16 2.20 -3.83
N ASN A 171 -13.94 1.50 -4.94
CA ASN A 171 -14.68 0.28 -5.27
C ASN A 171 -14.42 -0.83 -4.25
N ALA A 172 -13.21 -0.93 -3.68
CA ALA A 172 -12.89 -1.88 -2.63
C ALA A 172 -13.69 -1.64 -1.33
N LYS A 173 -14.09 -0.39 -1.06
CA LYS A 173 -14.93 -0.02 0.09
C LYS A 173 -16.41 -0.27 -0.16
N MET A 174 -16.86 -0.29 -1.42
CA MET A 174 -18.26 -0.54 -1.76
C MET A 174 -18.61 -2.01 -1.50
N LYS A 175 -19.52 -2.26 -0.55
CA LYS A 175 -20.09 -3.60 -0.35
C LYS A 175 -20.79 -4.06 -1.62
N LYS A 176 -20.27 -5.13 -2.24
CA LYS A 176 -21.03 -5.93 -3.22
C LYS A 176 -21.43 -7.22 -2.54
N ILE A 177 -22.64 -7.24 -1.99
CA ILE A 177 -23.36 -8.49 -1.79
C ILE A 177 -24.11 -8.69 -3.09
N ASN A 178 -23.70 -9.68 -3.90
CA ASN A 178 -24.50 -10.12 -5.05
C ASN A 178 -25.76 -10.83 -4.54
#